data_AF-A0A960XN91-F1
#
_entry.id   AF-A0A960XN91-F1
#
_cell.length_a   1.000
_cell.length_b   1.000
_cell.length_c   1.000
_cell.angle_alpha   90.00
_cell.angle_beta   90.00
_cell.angle_gamma   90.00
#
_symmetry.space_group_name_H-M   'P 1'
#
loop_
_entity.id
_entity.type
_entity.pdbx_description
1 polymer ?
#
loop_
_entity_poly.entity_id
_entity_poly.type
_entity_poly.pdbx_seq_one_letter_code
_entity_poly.pdbx_strand_id
1 'polypeptide(L)'
;SSLMFLRPSPPRLSERSRLENLLLLLLRGLVVLLLALGFARPFLARSPEQPAYAAPARRVVLLIDQSASMQRGNLGSAARDRAHAVLSELSPADQAAVLLFARDVRPLVSFTDWSAAPTGDRVGLAASRLAGTGPGWGSTHLDLALMRAADLLTDEESLTTRREVVLISDLQEGSRLEGLQAYAWPEG
;
A
#
# COMPACT_ATOMS: atom_id res chain seq x y z
N SER A 1 -46.56 -68.01 -35.65
CA SER A 1 -45.46 -67.04 -35.44
C SER A 1 -45.82 -66.15 -34.26
N SER A 2 -45.37 -66.48 -33.06
CA SER A 2 -44.09 -66.08 -32.43
C SER A 2 -44.07 -64.62 -31.98
N LEU A 3 -44.22 -64.48 -30.66
CA LEU A 3 -43.72 -63.45 -29.74
C LEU A 3 -42.83 -62.36 -30.36
N MET A 4 -43.24 -61.11 -30.20
CA MET A 4 -42.30 -60.01 -29.97
C MET A 4 -42.82 -59.13 -28.83
N PHE A 5 -42.54 -59.59 -27.61
CA PHE A 5 -42.49 -58.78 -26.40
C PHE A 5 -41.27 -57.86 -26.50
N LEU A 6 -41.48 -56.57 -26.74
CA LEU A 6 -40.60 -55.54 -26.18
C LEU A 6 -41.48 -54.37 -25.72
N ARG A 7 -41.55 -54.21 -24.38
CA ARG A 7 -42.16 -53.04 -23.74
C ARG A 7 -41.29 -51.82 -24.05
N PRO A 8 -41.87 -50.65 -24.38
CA PRO A 8 -41.11 -49.42 -24.49
C PRO A 8 -40.55 -49.05 -23.12
N SER A 9 -39.22 -49.05 -22.97
CA SER A 9 -38.55 -48.44 -21.83
C SER A 9 -38.65 -46.92 -21.96
N PRO A 10 -39.13 -46.19 -20.93
CA PRO A 10 -39.25 -44.74 -21.02
C PRO A 10 -37.87 -44.07 -20.94
N PRO A 11 -37.68 -42.91 -21.60
CA PRO A 11 -36.45 -42.15 -21.51
C PRO A 11 -36.28 -41.62 -20.08
N ARG A 12 -35.17 -41.98 -19.44
CA ARG A 12 -34.73 -41.33 -18.19
C ARG A 12 -34.29 -39.92 -18.54
N LEU A 13 -35.21 -38.96 -18.43
CA LEU A 13 -34.85 -37.56 -18.34
C LEU A 13 -34.01 -37.40 -17.08
N SER A 14 -32.69 -37.24 -17.28
CA SER A 14 -31.70 -36.78 -16.32
C SER A 14 -32.35 -35.91 -15.25
N GLU A 15 -32.51 -36.46 -14.05
CA GLU A 15 -32.92 -35.67 -12.90
C GLU A 15 -31.94 -34.50 -12.80
N ARG A 16 -32.47 -33.29 -12.98
CA ARG A 16 -31.72 -32.05 -12.74
C ARG A 16 -31.07 -32.22 -11.38
N SER A 17 -29.74 -32.15 -11.32
CA SER A 17 -28.94 -32.16 -10.10
C SER A 17 -29.57 -31.20 -9.08
N ARG A 18 -30.44 -31.72 -8.21
CA ARG A 18 -30.97 -30.95 -7.09
C ARG A 18 -29.78 -30.77 -6.16
N LEU A 19 -29.48 -29.53 -5.80
CA LEU A 19 -28.41 -29.22 -4.86
C LEU A 19 -28.84 -29.69 -3.46
N GLU A 20 -28.78 -31.00 -3.25
CA GLU A 20 -28.95 -31.61 -1.95
C GLU A 20 -27.69 -31.29 -1.13
N ASN A 21 -27.90 -30.81 0.09
CA ASN A 21 -26.86 -30.32 1.01
C ASN A 21 -26.28 -28.92 0.71
N LEU A 22 -27.16 -27.95 0.39
CA LEU A 22 -26.81 -26.51 0.34
C LEU A 22 -26.00 -26.03 1.57
N LEU A 23 -26.32 -26.54 2.77
CA LEU A 23 -25.62 -26.17 4.01
C LEU A 23 -24.18 -26.69 4.05
N LEU A 24 -23.93 -27.93 3.59
CA LEU A 24 -22.57 -28.46 3.46
C LEU A 24 -21.78 -27.77 2.34
N LEU A 25 -22.45 -27.42 1.23
CA LEU A 25 -21.85 -26.67 0.15
C LEU A 25 -21.40 -25.27 0.62
N LEU A 26 -22.26 -24.57 1.38
CA LEU A 26 -21.93 -23.27 1.99
C LEU A 26 -20.78 -23.39 2.98
N LEU A 27 -20.79 -24.39 3.87
CA LEU A 27 -19.70 -24.60 4.84
C LEU A 27 -18.37 -24.84 4.15
N ARG A 28 -18.35 -25.67 3.09
CA ARG A 28 -17.15 -25.93 2.30
C ARG A 28 -16.64 -24.67 1.61
N GLY A 29 -17.54 -23.89 1.02
CA GLY A 29 -17.22 -22.59 0.42
C GLY A 29 -16.66 -21.61 1.45
N LEU A 30 -17.24 -21.57 2.65
CA LEU A 30 -16.81 -20.69 3.74
C LEU A 30 -15.39 -21.01 4.20
N VAL A 31 -15.03 -22.29 4.33
CA VAL A 31 -13.65 -22.70 4.69
C VAL A 31 -12.65 -22.21 3.65
N VAL A 32 -12.94 -22.40 2.36
CA VAL A 32 -12.07 -21.93 1.28
C VAL A 32 -11.98 -20.40 1.28
N LEU A 33 -13.09 -19.70 1.51
CA LEU A 33 -13.14 -18.23 1.60
C LEU A 33 -12.31 -17.70 2.78
N LEU A 34 -12.42 -18.31 3.95
CA LEU A 34 -11.65 -17.92 5.14
C LEU A 34 -10.15 -18.14 4.95
N LEU A 35 -9.76 -19.26 4.32
CA LEU A 35 -8.36 -19.49 3.96
C LEU A 35 -7.87 -18.45 2.93
N ALA A 36 -8.67 -18.16 1.90
CA ALA A 36 -8.35 -17.12 0.92
C ALA A 36 -8.19 -15.75 1.58
N LEU A 37 -9.08 -15.37 2.51
CA LEU A 37 -8.98 -14.12 3.27
C LEU A 37 -7.76 -14.11 4.21
N GLY A 38 -7.44 -15.23 4.86
CA GLY A 38 -6.25 -15.35 5.72
C GLY A 38 -4.95 -15.14 4.94
N PHE A 39 -4.84 -15.72 3.74
CA PHE A 39 -3.68 -15.55 2.87
C PHE A 39 -3.67 -14.22 2.13
N ALA A 40 -4.84 -13.66 1.78
CA ALA A 40 -4.94 -12.37 1.13
C ALA A 40 -4.52 -11.21 2.03
N ARG A 41 -4.44 -11.42 3.37
CA ARG A 41 -4.18 -10.38 4.38
C ARG A 41 -4.89 -9.06 4.01
N PRO A 42 -6.23 -9.06 3.90
CA PRO A 42 -6.96 -7.88 3.46
C PRO A 42 -6.60 -6.71 4.38
N PHE A 43 -5.98 -5.68 3.79
CA PHE A 43 -5.64 -4.45 4.49
C PHE A 43 -6.95 -3.71 4.82
N LEU A 44 -7.54 -4.04 5.96
CA LEU A 44 -8.65 -3.31 6.54
C LEU A 44 -8.08 -2.02 7.12
N ALA A 45 -8.15 -0.93 6.35
CA ALA A 45 -7.82 0.40 6.82
C ALA A 45 -8.67 0.69 8.08
N ARG A 46 -8.06 0.60 9.25
CA ARG A 46 -8.69 1.04 10.49
C ARG A 46 -8.68 2.57 10.45
N SER A 47 -9.84 3.19 10.25
CA SER A 47 -10.04 4.58 10.66
C SER A 47 -9.94 4.60 12.19
N PRO A 48 -8.91 5.23 12.78
CA PRO A 48 -8.90 5.40 14.21
C PRO A 48 -9.87 6.54 14.54
N GLU A 49 -11.09 6.18 14.92
CA GLU A 49 -11.89 7.03 15.81
C GLU A 49 -11.12 7.12 17.13
N GLN A 50 -10.27 8.14 17.26
CA GLN A 50 -9.43 8.34 18.44
C GLN A 50 -9.93 9.58 19.21
N PRO A 51 -10.21 9.44 20.53
CA PRO A 51 -10.76 10.52 21.34
C PRO A 51 -9.74 11.66 21.49
N ALA A 52 -10.26 12.86 21.74
CA ALA A 52 -9.56 14.16 21.79
C ALA A 52 -8.52 14.34 22.93
N TYR A 53 -7.65 13.36 23.15
CA TYR A 53 -6.30 13.65 23.64
C TYR A 53 -5.49 14.12 22.43
N ALA A 54 -4.74 15.22 22.57
CA ALA A 54 -3.85 15.70 21.51
C ALA A 54 -3.04 14.52 20.96
N ALA A 55 -3.33 14.12 19.72
CA ALA A 55 -2.66 13.00 19.11
C ALA A 55 -1.15 13.26 19.16
N PRO A 56 -0.31 12.26 19.48
CA PRO A 56 1.12 12.45 19.48
C PRO A 56 1.53 12.98 18.10
N ALA A 57 2.44 13.97 18.11
CA ALA A 57 2.99 14.51 16.86
C ALA A 57 3.46 13.36 15.96
N ARG A 58 3.25 13.50 14.66
CA ARG A 58 3.64 12.48 13.68
C ARG A 58 4.97 12.83 13.05
N ARG A 59 5.77 11.81 12.77
CA ARG A 59 6.99 11.90 11.96
C ARG A 59 6.78 11.04 10.73
N VAL A 60 6.60 11.70 9.60
CA VAL A 60 6.17 11.07 8.34
C VAL A 60 7.30 11.09 7.33
N VAL A 61 7.70 9.93 6.82
CA VAL A 61 8.55 9.83 5.63
C VAL A 61 7.67 9.48 4.44
N LEU A 62 7.58 10.40 3.49
CA LEU A 62 6.88 10.23 2.23
C LEU A 62 7.85 9.72 1.16
N LEU A 63 7.64 8.48 0.70
CA LEU A 63 8.39 7.85 -0.37
C LEU A 63 7.61 7.95 -1.68
N ILE A 64 8.20 8.56 -2.70
CA ILE A 64 7.58 8.72 -4.02
C ILE A 64 8.41 7.98 -5.08
N ASP A 65 7.77 7.03 -5.75
CA ASP A 65 8.37 6.24 -6.81
C ASP A 65 8.57 7.11 -8.07
N GLN A 66 9.78 7.06 -8.62
CA GLN A 66 10.19 7.73 -9.87
C GLN A 66 10.77 6.73 -10.88
N SER A 67 10.40 5.46 -10.78
CA SER A 67 10.79 4.44 -11.75
C SER A 67 10.17 4.66 -13.13
N ALA A 68 10.64 3.90 -14.11
CA ALA A 68 10.16 3.96 -15.49
C ALA A 68 8.65 3.67 -15.61
N SER A 69 8.09 2.79 -14.77
CA SER A 69 6.66 2.46 -14.81
C SER A 69 5.77 3.66 -14.46
N MET A 70 6.26 4.57 -13.62
CA MET A 70 5.57 5.80 -13.23
C MET A 70 5.43 6.83 -14.37
N GLN A 71 6.12 6.65 -15.50
CA GLN A 71 5.90 7.43 -16.73
C GLN A 71 4.60 7.04 -17.44
N ARG A 72 3.96 5.94 -17.06
CA ARG A 72 2.75 5.45 -17.72
C ARG A 72 1.57 6.38 -17.45
N GLY A 73 1.06 6.99 -18.53
CA GLY A 73 -0.16 7.79 -18.48
C GLY A 73 -0.04 8.97 -17.50
N ASN A 74 -0.96 9.04 -16.54
CA ASN A 74 -1.04 10.10 -15.53
C ASN A 74 -0.54 9.68 -14.14
N LEU A 75 0.19 8.56 -14.01
CA LEU A 75 0.66 8.09 -12.70
C LEU A 75 1.60 9.09 -12.03
N GLY A 76 2.52 9.70 -12.79
CA GLY A 76 3.40 10.73 -12.26
C GLY A 76 2.66 11.97 -11.73
N SER A 77 1.59 12.42 -12.39
CA SER A 77 0.78 13.54 -11.87
C SER A 77 -0.06 13.11 -10.66
N ALA A 78 -0.71 11.94 -10.73
CA ALA A 78 -1.48 11.39 -9.63
C ALA A 78 -0.64 11.17 -8.37
N ALA A 79 0.62 10.77 -8.52
CA ALA A 79 1.56 10.64 -7.40
C ALA A 79 1.86 11.99 -6.74
N ARG A 80 1.99 13.07 -7.53
CA ARG A 80 2.18 14.43 -7.00
C ARG A 80 0.93 14.93 -6.29
N ASP A 81 -0.25 14.69 -6.86
CA ASP A 81 -1.52 15.07 -6.24
C ASP A 81 -1.73 14.33 -4.92
N ARG A 82 -1.40 13.03 -4.88
CA ARG A 82 -1.48 12.23 -3.66
C ARG A 82 -0.46 12.67 -2.62
N ALA A 83 0.76 12.98 -3.03
CA ALA A 83 1.78 13.55 -2.15
C ALA A 83 1.31 14.87 -1.53
N HIS A 84 0.72 15.77 -2.33
CA HIS A 84 0.16 17.01 -1.86
C HIS A 84 -0.97 16.79 -0.84
N ALA A 85 -1.89 15.86 -1.13
CA ALA A 85 -2.98 15.51 -0.22
C ALA A 85 -2.47 15.03 1.14
N VAL A 86 -1.50 14.10 1.15
CA VAL A 86 -0.89 13.59 2.39
C VAL A 86 -0.22 14.72 3.18
N LEU A 87 0.54 15.59 2.52
CA LEU A 87 1.22 16.71 3.19
C LEU A 87 0.24 17.75 3.74
N SER A 88 -0.91 17.91 3.10
CA SER A 88 -1.97 18.84 3.54
C SER A 88 -2.76 18.35 4.75
N GLU A 89 -2.74 17.04 5.02
CA GLU A 89 -3.37 16.43 6.21
C GLU A 89 -2.48 16.54 7.47
N LEU A 90 -1.24 17.02 7.34
CA LEU A 90 -0.30 17.14 8.45
C LEU A 90 -0.64 18.32 9.37
N SER A 91 -0.56 18.08 10.67
CA SER A 91 -0.71 19.12 11.68
C SER A 91 0.54 20.02 11.74
N PRO A 92 0.45 21.23 12.31
CA PRO A 92 1.62 22.10 12.49
C PRO A 92 2.74 21.49 13.34
N ALA A 93 2.38 20.57 14.25
CA ALA A 93 3.32 19.84 15.11
C ALA A 93 3.97 18.65 14.40
N ASP A 94 3.44 18.22 13.24
CA ASP A 94 3.96 17.09 12.51
C ASP A 94 5.21 17.46 11.72
N GLN A 95 6.13 16.50 11.63
CA GLN A 95 7.34 16.59 10.83
C GLN A 95 7.22 15.68 9.60
N ALA A 96 7.66 16.18 8.45
CA ALA A 96 7.71 15.39 7.23
C ALA A 96 9.07 15.43 6.55
N ALA A 97 9.45 14.30 5.96
CA ALA A 97 10.51 14.21 4.99
C ALA A 97 9.95 13.62 3.69
N VAL A 98 10.37 14.16 2.55
CA VAL A 98 9.96 13.69 1.22
C VAL A 98 11.19 13.13 0.52
N LEU A 99 11.13 11.84 0.17
CA LEU A 99 12.17 11.14 -0.57
C LEU A 99 11.62 10.66 -1.90
N LEU A 100 12.46 10.74 -2.92
CA LEU A 100 12.23 10.17 -4.24
C LEU A 100 13.04 8.90 -4.35
N PHE A 101 12.47 7.85 -4.92
CA PHE A 101 13.22 6.62 -5.12
C PHE A 101 12.97 6.00 -6.49
N ALA A 102 14.03 5.40 -7.02
CA ALA A 102 13.99 4.48 -8.15
C ALA A 102 15.09 3.44 -7.90
N ARG A 103 16.25 3.57 -8.55
CA ARG A 103 17.45 2.77 -8.25
C ARG A 103 18.18 3.24 -7.00
N ASP A 104 18.12 4.55 -6.76
CA ASP A 104 18.72 5.24 -5.64
C ASP A 104 17.62 6.01 -4.89
N VAL A 105 17.89 6.33 -3.63
CA VAL A 105 17.00 7.13 -2.77
C VAL A 105 17.56 8.54 -2.66
N ARG A 106 16.78 9.54 -3.06
CA ARG A 106 17.17 10.95 -3.04
C ARG A 106 16.24 11.75 -2.11
N PRO A 107 16.77 12.45 -1.10
CA PRO A 107 15.98 13.37 -0.31
C PRO A 107 15.61 14.60 -1.14
N LEU A 108 14.34 14.96 -1.11
CA LEU A 108 13.80 16.18 -1.71
C LEU A 108 13.51 17.25 -0.65
N VAL A 109 12.96 16.82 0.49
CA VAL A 109 12.73 17.63 1.69
C VAL A 109 13.18 16.81 2.89
N SER A 110 14.10 17.33 3.69
CA SER A 110 14.51 16.70 4.96
C SER A 110 13.64 17.17 6.12
N PHE A 111 13.68 16.45 7.25
CA PHE A 111 13.03 16.91 8.49
C PHE A 111 13.57 18.28 8.95
N THR A 112 14.85 18.55 8.70
CA THR A 112 15.46 19.85 8.98
C THR A 112 14.89 20.94 8.08
N ASP A 113 14.77 20.69 6.76
CA ASP A 113 14.13 21.63 5.83
C ASP A 113 12.68 21.94 6.25
N TRP A 114 11.94 20.89 6.64
CA TRP A 114 10.55 21.00 7.05
C TRP A 114 10.37 21.82 8.33
N SER A 115 11.17 21.54 9.35
CA SER A 115 11.14 22.27 10.63
C SER A 115 11.63 23.71 10.48
N ALA A 116 12.56 23.98 9.56
CA ALA A 116 13.05 25.34 9.28
C ALA A 116 12.04 26.21 8.53
N ALA A 117 11.15 25.61 7.74
CA ALA A 117 10.13 26.35 7.00
C ALA A 117 8.95 26.79 7.90
N PRO A 118 8.38 27.99 7.67
CA PRO A 118 7.15 28.43 8.32
C PRO A 118 6.02 27.41 8.09
N THR A 119 5.19 27.18 9.10
CA THR A 119 4.14 26.14 9.06
C THR A 119 3.20 26.27 7.85
N GLY A 120 2.86 27.49 7.45
CA GLY A 120 2.04 27.76 6.27
C GLY A 120 2.72 27.51 4.92
N ASP A 121 4.05 27.53 4.87
CA ASP A 121 4.83 27.43 3.62
C ASP A 121 5.38 26.02 3.37
N ARG A 122 5.36 25.14 4.37
CA ARG A 122 5.91 23.76 4.31
C ARG A 122 5.37 22.95 3.13
N VAL A 123 4.05 22.97 2.94
CA VAL A 123 3.39 22.23 1.84
C VAL A 123 3.77 22.84 0.49
N GLY A 124 3.77 24.18 0.39
CA GLY A 124 4.16 24.90 -0.82
C GLY A 124 5.63 24.64 -1.22
N LEU A 125 6.53 24.60 -0.23
CA LEU A 125 7.94 24.25 -0.44
C LEU A 125 8.08 22.84 -1.01
N ALA A 126 7.44 21.86 -0.38
CA ALA A 126 7.48 20.47 -0.82
C ALA A 126 6.86 20.29 -2.22
N ALA A 127 5.71 20.93 -2.48
CA ALA A 127 5.04 20.91 -3.77
C ALA A 127 5.89 21.53 -4.88
N SER A 128 6.52 22.67 -4.62
CA SER A 128 7.42 23.35 -5.56
C SER A 128 8.62 22.49 -5.92
N ARG A 129 9.28 21.90 -4.92
CA ARG A 129 10.40 20.97 -5.16
C ARG A 129 9.94 19.74 -5.94
N LEU A 130 8.75 19.21 -5.66
CA LEU A 130 8.22 18.02 -6.33
C LEU A 130 7.83 18.29 -7.79
N ALA A 131 7.30 19.49 -8.08
CA ALA A 131 6.97 19.93 -9.43
C ALA A 131 8.20 19.97 -10.35
N GLY A 132 9.39 20.28 -9.80
CA GLY A 132 10.66 20.25 -10.51
C GLY A 132 11.23 18.85 -10.78
N THR A 133 10.52 17.79 -10.38
CA THR A 133 10.99 16.40 -10.54
C THR A 133 9.98 15.58 -11.35
N GLY A 134 10.44 14.51 -11.98
CA GLY A 134 9.60 13.62 -12.76
C GLY A 134 10.14 12.19 -12.77
N PRO A 135 9.29 11.22 -13.15
CA PRO A 135 9.71 9.82 -13.25
C PRO A 135 10.84 9.66 -14.27
N GLY A 136 11.87 8.91 -13.87
CA GLY A 136 13.05 8.61 -14.66
C GLY A 136 12.93 7.25 -15.37
N TRP A 137 14.04 6.74 -15.88
CA TRP A 137 14.11 5.44 -16.59
C TRP A 137 14.66 4.30 -15.72
N GLY A 138 14.70 4.49 -14.40
CA GLY A 138 15.27 3.52 -13.47
C GLY A 138 14.33 2.36 -13.12
N SER A 139 14.91 1.25 -12.68
CA SER A 139 14.20 0.18 -11.96
C SER A 139 13.86 0.61 -10.53
N THR A 140 12.98 -0.14 -9.86
CA THR A 140 12.47 0.16 -8.52
C THR A 140 13.21 -0.66 -7.45
N HIS A 141 14.00 -0.01 -6.60
CA HIS A 141 14.64 -0.59 -5.42
C HIS A 141 13.87 -0.15 -4.17
N LEU A 142 12.79 -0.88 -3.86
CA LEU A 142 11.91 -0.53 -2.75
C LEU A 142 12.58 -0.84 -1.40
N ASP A 143 13.40 -1.89 -1.36
CA ASP A 143 14.22 -2.24 -0.21
C ASP A 143 15.07 -1.08 0.31
N LEU A 144 15.86 -0.44 -0.57
CA LEU A 144 16.69 0.71 -0.22
C LEU A 144 15.84 1.90 0.27
N ALA A 145 14.69 2.14 -0.36
CA ALA A 145 13.79 3.24 0.01
C ALA A 145 13.22 3.06 1.42
N LEU A 146 12.76 1.85 1.74
CA LEU A 146 12.17 1.52 3.04
C LEU A 146 13.23 1.47 4.15
N MET A 147 14.40 0.89 3.90
CA MET A 147 15.51 0.91 4.86
C MET A 147 15.92 2.35 5.16
N ARG A 148 16.07 3.19 4.13
CA ARG A 148 16.43 4.61 4.33
C ARG A 148 15.35 5.38 5.10
N ALA A 149 14.07 5.08 4.86
CA ALA A 149 12.97 5.68 5.62
C ALA A 149 12.99 5.25 7.09
N ALA A 150 13.25 3.97 7.37
CA ALA A 150 13.36 3.45 8.73
C ALA A 150 14.54 4.09 9.49
N ASP A 151 15.71 4.20 8.87
CA ASP A 151 16.87 4.88 9.46
C ASP A 151 16.51 6.34 9.82
N LEU A 152 15.93 7.09 8.89
CA LEU A 152 15.55 8.48 9.10
C LEU A 152 14.53 8.67 10.24
N LEU A 153 13.61 7.73 10.40
CA LEU A 153 12.63 7.75 11.49
C LEU A 153 13.27 7.42 12.85
N THR A 154 14.36 6.66 12.85
CA THR A 154 15.08 6.20 14.05
C THR A 154 16.15 7.19 14.51
N ASP A 155 16.66 8.03 13.61
CA ASP A 155 17.68 9.07 13.89
C ASP A 155 17.31 10.06 15.01
N GLU A 156 16.03 10.16 15.41
CA GLU A 156 15.63 10.87 16.64
C GLU A 156 15.05 9.94 17.71
N GLU A 157 15.62 10.05 18.92
CA GLU A 157 15.25 9.31 20.14
C GLU A 157 13.90 9.73 20.75
N SER A 158 13.07 10.54 20.06
CA SER A 158 11.76 10.92 20.57
C SER A 158 10.79 9.73 20.55
N LEU A 159 10.72 9.02 21.67
CA LEU A 159 9.87 7.84 21.90
C LEU A 159 8.36 8.15 21.88
N THR A 160 7.97 9.42 21.83
CA THR A 160 6.57 9.86 21.94
C THR A 160 5.92 10.22 20.61
N THR A 161 6.68 10.18 19.52
CA THR A 161 6.25 10.62 18.20
C THR A 161 5.79 9.43 17.37
N ARG A 162 4.59 9.49 16.80
CA ARG A 162 4.09 8.41 15.93
C ARG A 162 4.89 8.41 14.62
N ARG A 163 5.63 7.33 14.37
CA ARG A 163 6.43 7.15 13.15
C ARG A 163 5.58 6.55 12.04
N GLU A 164 5.67 7.11 10.84
CA GLU A 164 4.88 6.67 9.69
C GLU A 164 5.69 6.75 8.40
N VAL A 165 5.57 5.71 7.57
CA VAL A 165 6.09 5.71 6.21
C VAL A 165 4.90 5.68 5.25
N VAL A 166 4.79 6.69 4.39
CA VAL A 166 3.78 6.75 3.35
C VAL A 166 4.46 6.46 2.02
N LEU A 167 4.07 5.37 1.37
CA LEU A 167 4.62 4.94 0.09
C LEU A 167 3.64 5.26 -1.05
N ILE A 168 4.11 5.96 -2.06
CA ILE A 168 3.40 6.23 -3.32
C ILE A 168 4.17 5.56 -4.45
N SER A 169 3.65 4.43 -4.94
CA SER A 169 4.23 3.62 -6.02
C SER A 169 3.11 2.90 -6.77
N ASP A 170 3.37 2.51 -8.02
CA ASP A 170 2.48 1.63 -8.77
C ASP A 170 2.67 0.14 -8.45
N LEU A 171 3.58 -0.19 -7.52
CA LEU A 171 3.81 -1.53 -6.95
C LEU A 171 3.94 -2.63 -8.02
N GLN A 172 4.69 -2.35 -9.09
CA GLN A 172 4.98 -3.37 -10.09
C GLN A 172 5.71 -4.57 -9.49
N GLU A 173 5.41 -5.75 -10.02
CA GLU A 173 5.96 -7.05 -9.59
C GLU A 173 7.49 -7.12 -9.70
N GLY A 174 8.11 -6.28 -10.53
CA GLY A 174 9.56 -6.16 -10.67
C GLY A 174 10.27 -5.31 -9.60
N SER A 175 9.58 -4.90 -8.53
CA SER A 175 10.20 -4.14 -7.44
C SER A 175 11.09 -5.04 -6.59
N ARG A 176 12.31 -4.56 -6.32
CA ARG A 176 13.32 -5.32 -5.56
C ARG A 176 13.05 -5.20 -4.06
N LEU A 177 12.95 -6.34 -3.38
CA LEU A 177 12.59 -6.43 -1.96
C LEU A 177 13.59 -7.26 -1.13
N GLU A 178 14.54 -7.93 -1.78
CA GLU A 178 15.40 -8.92 -1.12
C GLU A 178 16.21 -8.32 0.05
N GLY A 179 16.62 -7.04 -0.05
CA GLY A 179 17.36 -6.37 1.01
C GLY A 179 16.61 -6.25 2.34
N LEU A 180 15.27 -6.28 2.32
CA LEU A 180 14.46 -6.15 3.54
C LEU A 180 14.54 -7.37 4.46
N GLN A 181 14.89 -8.55 3.92
CA GLN A 181 14.99 -9.78 4.72
C GLN A 181 16.19 -9.78 5.66
N ALA A 182 17.26 -9.06 5.28
CA ALA A 182 18.49 -8.96 6.06
C ALA A 182 18.51 -7.71 6.96
N TYR A 183 17.52 -6.83 6.85
CA TYR A 183 17.47 -5.59 7.60
C TYR A 183 16.89 -5.80 9.01
N ALA A 184 17.63 -5.34 10.02
CA ALA A 184 17.17 -5.34 11.40
C ALA A 184 16.21 -4.16 11.62
N TRP A 185 14.93 -4.45 11.76
CA TRP A 185 13.91 -3.42 11.95
C TRP A 185 13.98 -2.82 13.36
N PRO A 186 13.81 -1.50 13.50
CA PRO A 186 13.73 -0.85 14.80
C PRO A 186 12.50 -1.34 15.57
N GLU A 187 12.61 -1.43 16.90
CA GLU A 187 11.47 -1.74 17.75
C GLU A 187 10.46 -0.58 17.74
N GLY A 188 9.17 -0.93 17.69
CA GLY A 188 8.05 -0.01 17.51
C GLY A 188 7.51 0.59 18.80
#